data_AF-A0AAE0S2N7-F1
#
_entry.id   AF-A0AAE0S2N7-F1
#
_cell.length_a   1.000
_cell.length_b   1.000
_cell.length_c   1.000
_cell.angle_alpha   90.00
_cell.angle_beta   90.00
_cell.angle_gamma   90.00
#
_symmetry.space_group_name_H-M   'P 1'
#
loop_
_entity.id
_entity.type
_entity.pdbx_description
1 polymer ?
#
loop_
_entity_poly.entity_id
_entity_poly.type
_entity_poly.pdbx_seq_one_letter_code
_entity_poly.pdbx_strand_id
1 'polypeptide(L)'
;MDGHFVPNISIGVPVLKSLRQYTQSACLDTHLMIAEPEKYIDVFAEAEATVHHHRVLRMIRSHNIKAGIALNPSSEWLLSDELLEETDLILVMTVNPGFGGQSFIPQMLKKISRLKARVRHINPDCLIEADGGIGVNNIRQAADAGADILVAGNALFNPPDHILQNITSLQAALKN
;
A
#
# COMPACT_ATOMS: atom_id res chain seq x y z
N MET A 1 10.78 1.20 6.60
CA MET A 1 11.94 0.67 5.86
C MET A 1 13.10 0.51 6.84
N ASP A 2 13.79 -0.63 6.84
CA ASP A 2 14.81 -0.99 7.86
C ASP A 2 16.23 -1.12 7.31
N GLY A 3 16.48 -0.83 6.04
CA GLY A 3 17.78 -1.00 5.40
C GLY A 3 18.16 -2.46 5.09
N HIS A 4 17.35 -3.44 5.49
CA HIS A 4 17.61 -4.87 5.29
C HIS A 4 16.70 -5.44 4.20
N PHE A 5 15.38 -5.23 4.32
CA PHE A 5 14.43 -5.68 3.30
C PHE A 5 14.52 -4.83 2.02
N VAL A 6 14.76 -3.53 2.19
CA VAL A 6 15.03 -2.58 1.10
C VAL A 6 16.29 -1.80 1.42
N PRO A 7 17.05 -1.33 0.41
CA PRO A 7 18.33 -0.63 0.62
C PRO A 7 18.16 0.84 1.06
N ASN A 8 17.18 1.10 1.93
CA ASN A 8 16.88 2.43 2.44
C ASN A 8 16.30 2.35 3.87
N ILE A 9 16.51 3.41 4.66
CA ILE A 9 15.96 3.57 6.00
C ILE A 9 15.06 4.80 5.99
N SER A 10 13.81 4.64 6.45
CA SER A 10 12.84 5.72 6.47
C SER A 10 12.54 6.17 7.89
N ILE A 11 11.30 6.02 8.33
CA ILE A 11 10.82 6.41 9.65
C ILE A 11 10.35 5.18 10.41
N GLY A 12 10.49 5.25 11.74
CA GLY A 12 10.05 4.19 12.65
C GLY A 12 8.95 4.65 13.60
N VAL A 13 8.65 3.79 14.56
CA VAL A 13 7.63 3.97 15.61
C VAL A 13 7.62 5.36 16.26
N PRO A 14 8.76 5.97 16.64
CA PRO A 14 8.73 7.26 17.33
C PRO A 14 8.10 8.38 16.50
N VAL A 15 8.34 8.38 15.18
CA VAL A 15 7.76 9.37 14.26
C VAL A 15 6.26 9.13 14.10
N LEU A 16 5.84 7.87 13.95
CA LEU A 16 4.41 7.52 13.85
C LEU A 16 3.65 7.97 15.11
N LYS A 17 4.20 7.71 16.31
CA LYS A 17 3.61 8.15 17.58
C LYS A 17 3.48 9.67 17.67
N SER A 18 4.50 10.40 17.21
CA SER A 18 4.46 11.86 17.15
C SER A 18 3.39 12.36 16.19
N LEU A 19 3.30 11.78 14.98
CA LEU A 19 2.31 12.19 13.98
C LEU A 19 0.87 11.91 14.44
N ARG A 20 0.63 10.80 15.15
CA ARG A 20 -0.71 10.45 15.65
C ARG A 20 -1.31 11.51 16.57
N GLN A 21 -0.48 12.28 17.28
CA GLN A 21 -0.92 13.39 18.13
C GLN A 21 -1.49 14.59 17.35
N TYR A 22 -1.32 14.64 16.03
CA TYR A 22 -1.80 15.74 15.18
C TYR A 22 -2.75 15.27 14.07
N THR A 23 -2.97 13.96 13.95
CA THR A 23 -3.68 13.34 12.82
C THR A 23 -4.88 12.51 13.29
N GLN A 24 -5.54 12.91 14.38
CA GLN A 24 -6.61 12.12 15.01
C GLN A 24 -7.77 11.80 14.05
N SER A 25 -8.07 12.71 13.13
CA SER A 25 -9.14 12.57 12.15
C SER A 25 -8.73 11.83 10.87
N ALA A 26 -7.43 11.54 10.68
CA ALA A 26 -6.92 10.85 9.51
C ALA A 26 -6.61 9.38 9.83
N CYS A 27 -6.77 8.52 8.83
CA CYS A 27 -6.23 7.17 8.86
C CYS A 27 -4.71 7.26 8.69
N LEU A 28 -3.97 6.50 9.50
CA LEU A 28 -2.53 6.31 9.30
C LEU A 28 -2.33 4.91 8.73
N ASP A 29 -2.03 4.85 7.44
CA ASP A 29 -1.64 3.63 6.76
C ASP A 29 -0.12 3.40 6.90
N THR A 30 0.29 2.17 7.22
CA THR A 30 1.69 1.85 7.50
C THR A 30 2.15 0.62 6.73
N HIS A 31 2.82 0.87 5.60
CA HIS A 31 3.47 -0.17 4.80
C HIS A 31 4.85 -0.55 5.38
N LEU A 32 4.97 -1.75 5.95
CA LEU A 32 6.24 -2.26 6.49
C LEU A 32 7.10 -2.95 5.44
N MET A 33 7.98 -2.16 4.83
CA MET A 33 9.13 -2.67 4.07
C MET A 33 10.30 -3.03 5.02
N ILE A 34 10.14 -4.06 5.86
CA ILE A 34 11.15 -4.50 6.84
C ILE A 34 11.29 -6.02 6.85
N ALA A 35 12.44 -6.55 7.26
CA ALA A 35 12.62 -7.97 7.49
C ALA A 35 11.96 -8.40 8.82
N GLU A 36 11.40 -9.61 8.86
CA GLU A 36 10.75 -10.19 10.05
C GLU A 36 9.71 -9.24 10.68
N PRO A 37 8.69 -8.80 9.91
CA PRO A 37 7.74 -7.79 10.36
C PRO A 37 6.99 -8.21 11.62
N GLU A 38 6.85 -9.52 11.88
CA GLU A 38 6.24 -10.05 13.09
C GLU A 38 6.84 -9.56 14.41
N LYS A 39 8.09 -9.08 14.42
CA LYS A 39 8.73 -8.49 15.60
C LYS A 39 8.24 -7.08 15.93
N TYR A 40 7.48 -6.45 15.02
CA TYR A 40 7.09 -5.04 15.09
C TYR A 40 5.58 -4.81 15.00
N ILE A 41 4.78 -5.88 14.90
CA ILE A 41 3.32 -5.79 14.70
C ILE A 41 2.57 -5.19 15.89
N ASP A 42 3.12 -5.24 17.10
CA ASP A 42 2.55 -4.52 18.25
C ASP A 42 2.44 -2.99 17.99
N VAL A 43 3.03 -2.51 16.89
CA VAL A 43 3.08 -1.10 16.52
C VAL A 43 2.64 -0.80 15.08
N PHE A 44 2.36 -1.81 14.24
CA PHE A 44 2.16 -1.61 12.79
C PHE A 44 1.18 -2.59 12.12
N ALA A 45 0.70 -2.24 10.92
CA ALA A 45 -0.52 -2.78 10.30
C ALA A 45 -0.37 -3.64 9.02
N GLU A 46 0.80 -3.72 8.39
CA GLU A 46 0.95 -4.42 7.09
C GLU A 46 2.28 -5.16 6.97
N ALA A 47 2.33 -6.32 6.29
CA ALA A 47 3.56 -7.10 6.13
C ALA A 47 3.65 -7.86 4.81
N GLU A 48 4.74 -7.66 4.06
CA GLU A 48 5.10 -8.48 2.88
C GLU A 48 6.22 -9.50 3.18
N ALA A 49 7.18 -9.15 4.04
CA ALA A 49 8.39 -9.94 4.23
C ALA A 49 8.23 -11.05 5.29
N THR A 50 7.11 -11.79 5.27
CA THR A 50 6.86 -12.87 6.22
C THR A 50 6.48 -14.16 5.51
N VAL A 51 7.03 -15.28 5.99
CA VAL A 51 6.59 -16.61 5.54
C VAL A 51 5.30 -17.06 6.23
N HIS A 52 4.82 -16.28 7.21
CA HIS A 52 3.68 -16.61 8.07
C HIS A 52 2.56 -15.56 7.98
N HIS A 53 2.16 -15.18 6.76
CA HIS A 53 1.13 -14.16 6.49
C HIS A 53 -0.12 -14.30 7.38
N HIS A 54 -0.72 -15.49 7.45
CA HIS A 54 -1.92 -15.72 8.26
C HIS A 54 -1.72 -15.40 9.76
N ARG A 55 -0.57 -15.74 10.35
CA ARG A 55 -0.27 -15.42 11.76
C ARG A 55 -0.14 -13.92 11.96
N VAL A 56 0.55 -13.27 11.04
CA VAL A 56 0.81 -11.83 11.06
C VAL A 56 -0.50 -11.05 10.93
N LEU A 57 -1.36 -11.38 9.96
CA LEU A 57 -2.67 -10.75 9.79
C LEU A 57 -3.52 -10.83 11.06
N ARG A 58 -3.59 -12.01 11.69
CA ARG A 58 -4.34 -12.20 12.93
C ARG A 58 -3.78 -11.40 14.10
N MET A 59 -2.45 -11.26 14.19
CA MET A 59 -1.81 -10.47 15.23
C MET A 59 -2.02 -8.96 15.06
N ILE A 60 -2.10 -8.48 13.81
CA ILE A 60 -2.50 -7.09 13.53
C ILE A 60 -3.97 -6.90 13.95
N ARG A 61 -4.85 -7.81 13.52
CA ARG A 61 -6.29 -7.74 13.84
C ARG A 61 -6.60 -7.82 15.33
N SER A 62 -5.79 -8.52 16.14
CA SER A 62 -5.98 -8.56 17.60
C SER A 62 -5.80 -7.19 18.27
N HIS A 63 -5.22 -6.22 17.56
CA HIS A 63 -5.11 -4.83 17.99
C HIS A 63 -6.25 -3.93 17.45
N ASN A 64 -7.29 -4.51 16.82
CA ASN A 64 -8.38 -3.81 16.14
C ASN A 64 -7.90 -2.90 15.00
N ILE A 65 -6.86 -3.33 14.30
CA ILE A 65 -6.27 -2.63 13.15
C ILE A 65 -6.55 -3.47 11.89
N LYS A 66 -6.82 -2.79 10.77
CA LYS A 66 -6.95 -3.46 9.46
C LYS A 66 -5.59 -4.05 9.05
N ALA A 67 -5.59 -5.28 8.57
CA ALA A 67 -4.39 -6.01 8.23
C ALA A 67 -4.24 -6.19 6.72
N GLY A 68 -3.06 -5.85 6.19
CA GLY A 68 -2.79 -5.92 4.76
C GLY A 68 -1.61 -6.82 4.37
N ILE A 69 -1.58 -7.16 3.07
CA ILE A 69 -0.45 -7.82 2.42
C ILE A 69 0.04 -6.92 1.28
N ALA A 70 1.34 -6.59 1.28
CA ALA A 70 1.98 -5.92 0.17
C ALA A 70 2.59 -6.92 -0.82
N LEU A 71 2.52 -6.58 -2.12
CA LEU A 71 3.01 -7.40 -3.23
C LEU A 71 3.94 -6.60 -4.13
N ASN A 72 5.22 -6.97 -4.12
CA ASN A 72 6.24 -6.46 -5.03
C ASN A 72 5.97 -6.79 -6.50
N PRO A 73 6.64 -6.11 -7.44
CA PRO A 73 6.47 -6.40 -8.86
C PRO A 73 6.76 -7.85 -9.23
N SER A 74 7.77 -8.46 -8.59
CA SER A 74 8.16 -9.86 -8.78
C SER A 74 7.31 -10.86 -8.00
N SER A 75 6.63 -10.44 -6.94
CA SER A 75 5.82 -11.33 -6.10
C SER A 75 4.68 -11.95 -6.91
N GLU A 76 4.42 -13.23 -6.69
CA GLU A 76 3.22 -13.86 -7.24
C GLU A 76 1.97 -13.19 -6.64
N TRP A 77 0.96 -12.99 -7.48
CA TRP A 77 -0.31 -12.40 -7.04
C TRP A 77 -1.28 -13.45 -6.48
N LEU A 78 -0.92 -14.73 -6.59
CA LEU A 78 -1.76 -15.84 -6.22
C LEU A 78 -1.65 -16.14 -4.72
N LEU A 79 -2.40 -15.40 -3.91
CA LEU A 79 -2.62 -15.72 -2.49
C LEU A 79 -3.56 -16.94 -2.37
N SER A 80 -3.64 -17.64 -1.22
CA SER A 80 -4.69 -18.67 -1.06
C SER A 80 -6.05 -18.01 -0.80
N ASP A 81 -7.15 -18.73 -1.06
CA ASP A 81 -8.49 -18.17 -0.83
C ASP A 81 -8.72 -17.88 0.66
N GLU A 82 -8.26 -18.77 1.55
CA GLU A 82 -8.34 -18.61 3.00
C GLU A 82 -7.55 -17.40 3.50
N LEU A 83 -6.42 -17.08 2.84
CA LEU A 83 -5.64 -15.90 3.18
C LEU A 83 -6.35 -14.62 2.71
N LEU A 84 -6.98 -14.64 1.54
CA LEU A 84 -7.75 -13.52 1.01
C LEU A 84 -8.99 -13.21 1.86
N GLU A 85 -9.66 -14.22 2.40
CA GLU A 85 -10.78 -14.04 3.35
C GLU A 85 -10.35 -13.29 4.62
N GLU A 86 -9.09 -13.44 5.03
CA GLU A 86 -8.53 -12.84 6.24
C GLU A 86 -7.75 -11.54 5.97
N THR A 87 -7.77 -11.02 4.73
CA THR A 87 -7.03 -9.81 4.33
C THR A 87 -7.97 -8.61 4.17
N ASP A 88 -7.64 -7.47 4.78
CA ASP A 88 -8.44 -6.24 4.67
C ASP A 88 -7.97 -5.33 3.51
N LEU A 89 -6.69 -5.41 3.17
CA LEU A 89 -6.02 -4.58 2.17
C LEU A 89 -4.95 -5.37 1.43
N ILE A 90 -4.86 -5.23 0.11
CA ILE A 90 -3.72 -5.73 -0.67
C ILE A 90 -3.06 -4.56 -1.38
N LEU A 91 -1.86 -4.21 -0.94
CA LEU A 91 -1.03 -3.21 -1.58
C LEU A 91 -0.26 -3.84 -2.74
N VAL A 92 -0.38 -3.28 -3.93
CA VAL A 92 0.40 -3.68 -5.10
C VAL A 92 1.43 -2.61 -5.39
N MET A 93 2.71 -2.97 -5.24
CA MET A 93 3.80 -2.09 -5.60
C MET A 93 3.87 -1.93 -7.13
N THR A 94 3.76 -0.69 -7.58
CA THR A 94 3.84 -0.29 -8.99
C THR A 94 5.22 0.27 -9.36
N VAL A 95 6.20 0.14 -8.46
CA VAL A 95 7.64 0.37 -8.63
C VAL A 95 8.42 -0.68 -7.83
N ASN A 96 9.73 -0.77 -7.99
CA ASN A 96 10.53 -1.58 -7.05
C ASN A 96 10.61 -0.85 -5.68
N PRO A 97 10.41 -1.55 -4.56
CA PRO A 97 10.36 -0.91 -3.24
C PRO A 97 11.71 -0.31 -2.84
N GLY A 98 11.67 0.70 -1.97
CA GLY A 98 12.85 1.29 -1.33
C GLY A 98 13.10 2.77 -1.63
N PHE A 99 12.70 3.27 -2.80
CA PHE A 99 12.90 4.69 -3.16
C PHE A 99 11.66 5.33 -3.81
N GLY A 100 11.42 6.60 -3.48
CA GLY A 100 10.41 7.42 -4.15
C GLY A 100 10.89 7.96 -5.51
N GLY A 101 9.96 8.53 -6.29
CA GLY A 101 10.28 9.20 -7.57
C GLY A 101 10.54 8.25 -8.75
N GLN A 102 10.41 6.94 -8.56
CA GLN A 102 10.52 5.96 -9.62
C GLN A 102 9.33 6.00 -10.58
N SER A 103 9.58 5.61 -11.83
CA SER A 103 8.55 5.50 -12.86
C SER A 103 7.64 4.30 -12.62
N PHE A 104 6.34 4.53 -12.75
CA PHE A 104 5.30 3.51 -12.73
C PHE A 104 5.60 2.34 -13.68
N ILE A 105 5.38 1.11 -13.22
CA ILE A 105 5.54 -0.14 -13.99
C ILE A 105 4.17 -0.54 -14.57
N PRO A 106 3.87 -0.27 -15.87
CA PRO A 106 2.53 -0.47 -16.43
C PRO A 106 2.01 -1.90 -16.39
N GLN A 107 2.91 -2.89 -16.35
CA GLN A 107 2.58 -4.30 -16.25
C GLN A 107 1.83 -4.62 -14.94
N MET A 108 1.99 -3.81 -13.90
CA MET A 108 1.30 -4.01 -12.62
C MET A 108 -0.21 -3.78 -12.73
N LEU A 109 -0.69 -3.02 -13.73
CA LEU A 109 -2.13 -2.91 -14.01
C LEU A 109 -2.78 -4.27 -14.27
N LYS A 110 -2.07 -5.19 -14.95
CA LYS A 110 -2.56 -6.56 -15.16
C LYS A 110 -2.63 -7.36 -13.86
N LYS A 111 -1.69 -7.12 -12.94
CA LYS A 111 -1.67 -7.74 -11.61
C LYS A 111 -2.87 -7.26 -10.79
N ILE A 112 -3.08 -5.95 -10.73
CA ILE A 112 -4.22 -5.30 -10.06
C ILE A 112 -5.55 -5.85 -10.60
N SER A 113 -5.72 -5.92 -11.93
CA SER A 113 -6.96 -6.41 -12.54
C SER A 113 -7.27 -7.87 -12.23
N ARG A 114 -6.26 -8.75 -12.29
CA ARG A 114 -6.42 -10.16 -11.91
C ARG A 114 -6.76 -10.31 -10.44
N LEU A 115 -6.09 -9.55 -9.58
CA LEU A 115 -6.34 -9.56 -8.16
C LEU A 115 -7.75 -9.07 -7.85
N LYS A 116 -8.18 -7.94 -8.44
CA LYS A 116 -9.54 -7.38 -8.21
C LYS A 116 -10.63 -8.35 -8.62
N ALA A 117 -10.46 -9.04 -9.75
CA ALA A 117 -11.42 -10.05 -10.19
C ALA A 117 -11.59 -11.15 -9.14
N ARG A 118 -10.48 -11.65 -8.58
CA ARG A 118 -10.51 -12.70 -7.56
C ARG A 118 -11.05 -12.21 -6.22
N VAL A 119 -10.57 -11.06 -5.75
CA VAL A 119 -11.00 -10.43 -4.49
C VAL A 119 -12.51 -10.21 -4.47
N ARG A 120 -13.11 -9.73 -5.58
CA ARG A 120 -14.56 -9.54 -5.69
C ARG A 120 -15.38 -10.80 -5.44
N HIS A 121 -14.84 -11.99 -5.69
CA HIS A 121 -15.54 -13.25 -5.49
C HIS A 121 -15.37 -13.82 -4.09
N ILE A 122 -14.23 -13.57 -3.43
CA ILE A 122 -13.86 -14.21 -2.16
C ILE A 122 -14.12 -13.27 -0.99
N ASN A 123 -13.63 -12.04 -1.08
CA ASN A 123 -13.71 -11.04 -0.02
C ASN A 123 -13.95 -9.65 -0.65
N PRO A 124 -15.20 -9.31 -1.00
CA PRO A 124 -15.51 -8.06 -1.69
C PRO A 124 -15.20 -6.80 -0.87
N ASP A 125 -15.01 -6.94 0.45
CA ASP A 125 -14.65 -5.84 1.35
C ASP A 125 -13.13 -5.59 1.40
N CYS A 126 -12.31 -6.52 0.91
CA CYS A 126 -10.88 -6.32 0.78
C CYS A 126 -10.58 -5.25 -0.28
N LEU A 127 -9.83 -4.23 0.12
CA LEU A 127 -9.42 -3.14 -0.75
C LEU A 127 -8.13 -3.50 -1.49
N ILE A 128 -7.96 -2.97 -2.69
CA ILE A 128 -6.69 -3.05 -3.43
C ILE A 128 -6.09 -1.65 -3.48
N GLU A 129 -4.85 -1.53 -3.04
CA GLU A 129 -4.08 -0.28 -3.11
C GLU A 129 -2.98 -0.39 -4.17
N ALA A 130 -2.69 0.71 -4.85
CA ALA A 130 -1.54 0.82 -5.75
C ALA A 130 -0.55 1.87 -5.23
N ASP A 131 0.69 1.46 -5.00
CA ASP A 131 1.76 2.32 -4.47
C ASP A 131 3.00 2.33 -5.38
N GLY A 132 3.40 3.53 -5.81
CA GLY A 132 4.62 3.76 -6.56
C GLY A 132 4.40 4.45 -7.91
N GLY A 133 4.86 5.69 -8.03
CA GLY A 133 4.82 6.41 -9.31
C GLY A 133 3.43 6.80 -9.78
N ILE A 134 2.42 6.78 -8.90
CA ILE A 134 1.07 7.27 -9.21
C ILE A 134 1.10 8.79 -9.45
N GLY A 135 0.43 9.22 -10.51
CA GLY A 135 0.30 10.62 -10.90
C GLY A 135 -0.79 10.84 -11.95
N VAL A 136 -0.95 12.09 -12.41
CA VAL A 136 -2.04 12.49 -13.32
C VAL A 136 -2.14 11.65 -14.59
N ASN A 137 -1.03 11.09 -15.07
CA ASN A 137 -0.98 10.33 -16.33
C ASN A 137 -1.44 8.87 -16.19
N ASN A 138 -1.48 8.31 -14.97
CA ASN A 138 -1.72 6.89 -14.75
C ASN A 138 -2.75 6.59 -13.64
N ILE A 139 -3.14 7.60 -12.85
CA ILE A 139 -4.09 7.43 -11.74
C ILE A 139 -5.41 6.80 -12.21
N ARG A 140 -5.92 7.22 -13.38
CA ARG A 140 -7.12 6.66 -13.97
C ARG A 140 -6.94 5.21 -14.41
N GLN A 141 -5.79 4.88 -15.00
CA GLN A 141 -5.49 3.53 -15.45
C GLN A 141 -5.41 2.55 -14.27
N ALA A 142 -4.82 2.99 -13.15
CA ALA A 142 -4.76 2.19 -11.92
C ALA A 142 -6.17 1.96 -11.33
N ALA A 143 -7.01 3.01 -11.30
CA ALA A 143 -8.39 2.89 -10.86
C ALA A 143 -9.23 1.98 -11.77
N ASP A 144 -9.13 2.12 -13.09
CA ASP A 144 -9.82 1.27 -14.07
C ASP A 144 -9.35 -0.20 -13.99
N ALA A 145 -8.08 -0.42 -13.65
CA ALA A 145 -7.58 -1.76 -13.38
C ALA A 145 -8.17 -2.38 -12.11
N GLY A 146 -8.74 -1.57 -11.21
CA GLY A 146 -9.44 -2.04 -10.02
C GLY A 146 -8.78 -1.69 -8.69
N ALA A 147 -7.80 -0.78 -8.67
CA ALA A 147 -7.29 -0.22 -7.42
C ALA A 147 -8.36 0.68 -6.77
N ASP A 148 -8.65 0.43 -5.50
CA ASP A 148 -9.57 1.22 -4.68
C ASP A 148 -8.86 2.38 -3.98
N ILE A 149 -7.56 2.22 -3.67
CA ILE A 149 -6.70 3.24 -3.04
C ILE A 149 -5.46 3.48 -3.91
N LEU A 150 -5.01 4.74 -3.97
CA LEU A 150 -3.93 5.20 -4.85
C LEU A 150 -2.93 6.05 -4.06
N VAL A 151 -1.72 5.55 -3.84
CA VAL A 151 -0.69 6.23 -3.05
C VAL A 151 0.14 7.16 -3.94
N ALA A 152 0.02 8.46 -3.68
CA ALA A 152 0.75 9.50 -4.41
C ALA A 152 1.72 10.25 -3.49
N GLY A 153 3.02 10.01 -3.67
CA GLY A 153 4.09 10.76 -3.00
C GLY A 153 4.55 11.98 -3.81
N ASN A 154 5.48 11.77 -4.73
CA ASN A 154 6.12 12.86 -5.51
C ASN A 154 5.10 13.71 -6.30
N ALA A 155 4.07 13.09 -6.89
CA ALA A 155 3.04 13.83 -7.63
C ALA A 155 2.19 14.76 -6.76
N LEU A 156 2.16 14.53 -5.44
CA LEU A 156 1.41 15.33 -4.48
C LEU A 156 2.27 16.42 -3.85
N PHE A 157 3.47 16.05 -3.39
CA PHE A 157 4.33 16.91 -2.58
C PHE A 157 5.38 17.72 -3.36
N ASN A 158 5.50 17.52 -4.68
CA ASN A 158 6.49 18.22 -5.49
C ASN A 158 5.81 19.02 -6.63
N PRO A 159 6.00 20.35 -6.73
CA PRO A 159 6.68 21.21 -5.76
C PRO A 159 5.85 21.40 -4.47
N PRO A 160 6.49 21.68 -3.32
CA PRO A 160 5.83 21.72 -2.01
C PRO A 160 4.80 22.84 -1.88
N ASP A 161 4.95 23.93 -2.63
CA ASP A 161 4.04 25.09 -2.56
C ASP A 161 2.72 24.88 -3.33
N HIS A 162 2.55 23.72 -4.00
CA HIS A 162 1.42 23.45 -4.90
C HIS A 162 0.54 22.28 -4.46
N ILE A 163 0.63 21.81 -3.20
CA ILE A 163 -0.09 20.61 -2.73
C ILE A 163 -1.59 20.65 -3.07
N LEU A 164 -2.29 21.75 -2.81
CA LEU A 164 -3.73 21.87 -3.11
C LEU A 164 -4.04 21.77 -4.61
N GLN A 165 -3.19 22.37 -5.46
CA GLN A 165 -3.32 22.30 -6.91
C GLN A 165 -3.03 20.88 -7.42
N ASN A 166 -2.06 20.19 -6.81
CA ASN A 166 -1.71 18.81 -7.13
C ASN A 166 -2.85 17.86 -6.77
N ILE A 167 -3.47 18.01 -5.59
CA ILE A 167 -4.69 17.27 -5.20
C ILE A 167 -5.79 17.46 -6.26
N THR A 168 -6.06 18.71 -6.62
CA THR A 168 -7.12 19.04 -7.60
C THR A 168 -6.83 18.39 -8.96
N SER A 169 -5.58 18.43 -9.40
CA SER A 169 -5.14 17.83 -10.66
C SER A 169 -5.30 16.31 -10.66
N LEU A 170 -4.90 15.63 -9.57
CA LEU A 170 -5.06 14.20 -9.40
C LEU A 170 -6.55 13.80 -9.39
N GLN A 171 -7.38 14.54 -8.66
CA GLN A 171 -8.83 14.31 -8.62
C GLN A 171 -9.50 14.52 -9.97
N ALA A 172 -9.09 15.54 -10.73
CA ALA A 172 -9.60 15.77 -12.08
C ALA A 172 -9.19 14.62 -13.02
N ALA A 173 -7.93 14.20 -12.97
CA ALA A 173 -7.42 13.09 -13.77
C ALA A 173 -8.12 11.76 -13.45
N LEU A 174 -8.53 11.54 -12.19
CA LEU A 174 -9.25 10.34 -11.78
C LEU A 174 -10.71 10.30 -12.30
N LYS A 175 -11.34 11.46 -12.52
CA LYS A 175 -12.74 11.56 -12.97
C LYS A 175 -12.91 11.43 -14.49
N ASN A 176 -11.90 11.84 -15.25
CA ASN A 176 -11.87 11.76 -16.71
C ASN A 176 -11.64 10.31 -17.15
#